data_AF-A0A3B1AKG3-F1
#
_entry.id   AF-A0A3B1AKG3-F1
#
_cell.length_a   1.000
_cell.length_b   1.000
_cell.length_c   1.000
_cell.angle_alpha   90.00
_cell.angle_beta   90.00
_cell.angle_gamma   90.00
#
_symmetry.space_group_name_H-M   'P 1'
#
loop_
_entity.id
_entity.type
_entity.pdbx_description
1 polymer ?
#
loop_
_entity_poly.entity_id
_entity_poly.type
_entity_poly.pdbx_seq_one_letter_code
_entity_poly.pdbx_strand_id
1 'polypeptide(L)'
;GVDYHPLPQWTALHRQEKPVPAWRRINWQRLTLALIVSVAALFVVVTQVMADERHGDVDGCLSCHALPGLQYVDKQGVLRVASIDASHYLSSLHGSVPCKDCHRKIRDYPHRAENGEVDCAASCHVEEPSGGKPYTHKAVTEEFKKSVHGKGWSKGFTAANRQREASDEALPSCRKCHPNELYIGAKDLPRFREDFNHLETECGGCHQGKVWMSQFGGHILRRFLGSRWDKRDHNRLCNDCHADHQRMAEVEIENPETGKKEKASARFVLASDSYSMTLHGRLLRSGVEAGASCIDCHAPKGFRHGVRRDDDPLAATHADQLAETCASEGCHGFARHPLNAGFVNTDLHDIDMIVATSHVAPLDASRLSSNWSKAIMVMLPIVLVLGGGSLLWLLFGNKRQSVIFAVLGGDSFQKRVIGRKPKKRRRWPRGQAGKEGGRA
;
A
#
# COMPACT_ATOMS: atom_id res chain seq x y z
N GLY A 1 -24.18 -119.80 -52.79
CA GLY A 1 -23.48 -119.22 -53.96
C GLY A 1 -23.79 -117.74 -53.94
N VAL A 2 -22.77 -116.91 -54.07
CA VAL A 2 -22.81 -115.46 -53.78
C VAL A 2 -23.51 -114.72 -54.93
N ASP A 3 -24.61 -114.02 -54.62
CA ASP A 3 -25.30 -113.12 -55.56
C ASP A 3 -24.56 -111.78 -55.63
N TYR A 4 -24.17 -111.41 -56.86
CA TYR A 4 -23.51 -110.14 -57.18
C TYR A 4 -24.55 -109.03 -57.36
N HIS A 5 -24.53 -108.02 -56.48
CA HIS A 5 -25.21 -106.74 -56.72
C HIS A 5 -24.20 -105.68 -57.22
N PRO A 6 -24.44 -105.02 -58.36
CA PRO A 6 -23.62 -103.89 -58.80
C PRO A 6 -23.88 -102.64 -57.94
N LEU A 7 -22.81 -101.92 -57.59
CA LEU A 7 -22.84 -100.69 -56.79
C LEU A 7 -23.46 -99.52 -57.58
N PRO A 8 -24.33 -98.68 -56.95
CA PRO A 8 -24.93 -97.53 -57.59
C PRO A 8 -23.93 -96.36 -57.76
N GLN A 9 -24.03 -95.69 -58.92
CA GLN A 9 -23.33 -94.44 -59.21
C GLN A 9 -24.03 -93.27 -58.49
N TRP A 10 -23.25 -92.43 -57.81
CA TRP A 10 -23.75 -91.21 -57.17
C TRP A 10 -23.60 -90.01 -58.11
N THR A 11 -24.72 -89.35 -58.42
CA THR A 11 -24.74 -88.00 -59.00
C THR A 11 -25.26 -87.01 -57.95
N ALA A 12 -24.46 -85.98 -57.65
CA ALA A 12 -24.81 -84.95 -56.68
C ALA A 12 -25.95 -84.05 -57.22
N LEU A 13 -27.11 -84.08 -56.55
CA LEU A 13 -28.21 -83.14 -56.78
C LEU A 13 -27.95 -81.86 -55.96
N HIS A 14 -27.26 -80.88 -56.54
CA HIS A 14 -27.20 -79.54 -55.96
C HIS A 14 -28.49 -78.78 -56.33
N ARG A 15 -29.38 -78.58 -55.35
CA ARG A 15 -30.58 -77.76 -55.51
C ARG A 15 -30.16 -76.30 -55.53
N GLN A 16 -30.21 -75.65 -56.70
CA GLN A 16 -30.01 -74.21 -56.80
C GLN A 16 -31.15 -73.46 -56.08
N GLU A 17 -30.82 -72.79 -54.99
CA GLU A 17 -31.73 -71.82 -54.37
C GLU A 17 -31.84 -70.56 -55.25
N LYS A 18 -33.06 -70.05 -55.42
CA LYS A 18 -33.34 -68.89 -56.27
C LYS A 18 -32.70 -67.62 -55.69
N PRO A 19 -32.15 -66.73 -56.53
CA PRO A 19 -31.53 -65.50 -56.06
C PRO A 19 -32.56 -64.54 -55.46
N VAL A 20 -32.37 -64.18 -54.18
CA VAL A 20 -33.15 -63.15 -53.50
C VAL A 20 -32.73 -61.77 -54.05
N PRO A 21 -33.67 -60.90 -54.47
CA PRO A 21 -33.33 -59.62 -55.09
C PRO A 21 -32.58 -58.68 -54.13
N ALA A 22 -31.58 -57.97 -54.67
CA ALA A 22 -30.52 -57.26 -53.93
C ALA A 22 -31.02 -56.19 -52.92
N TRP A 23 -32.23 -55.67 -53.09
CA TRP A 23 -32.79 -54.62 -52.22
C TRP A 23 -33.13 -55.09 -50.79
N ARG A 24 -33.23 -56.41 -50.54
CA ARG A 24 -33.41 -56.97 -49.19
C ARG A 24 -32.11 -57.13 -48.39
N ARG A 25 -30.94 -56.78 -48.95
CA ARG A 25 -29.64 -56.78 -48.23
C ARG A 25 -29.28 -55.42 -47.63
N ILE A 26 -30.23 -54.50 -47.53
CA ILE A 26 -30.02 -53.26 -46.79
C ILE A 26 -30.03 -53.60 -45.30
N ASN A 27 -28.85 -53.60 -44.69
CA ASN A 27 -28.73 -53.79 -43.25
C ASN A 27 -29.17 -52.48 -42.56
N TRP A 28 -30.47 -52.37 -42.31
CA TRP A 28 -31.11 -51.20 -41.70
C TRP A 28 -30.46 -50.78 -40.39
N GLN A 29 -29.88 -51.72 -39.62
CA GLN A 29 -29.14 -51.41 -38.40
C GLN A 29 -27.87 -50.60 -38.67
N ARG A 30 -27.17 -50.85 -39.79
CA ARG A 30 -25.97 -50.08 -40.17
C ARG A 30 -26.34 -48.68 -40.67
N LEU A 31 -27.46 -48.55 -41.38
CA LEU A 31 -27.95 -47.25 -41.82
C LEU A 31 -28.45 -46.40 -40.64
N THR A 32 -29.17 -46.98 -39.69
CA THR A 32 -29.61 -46.25 -38.49
C THR A 32 -28.42 -45.87 -37.61
N LEU A 33 -27.43 -46.75 -37.43
CA LEU A 33 -26.21 -46.42 -36.69
C LEU A 33 -25.42 -45.30 -37.38
N ALA A 34 -25.26 -45.37 -38.71
CA ALA A 34 -24.57 -44.33 -39.47
C ALA A 34 -25.29 -42.98 -39.38
N LEU A 35 -26.63 -42.98 -39.42
CA LEU A 35 -27.43 -41.77 -39.26
C LEU A 35 -27.28 -41.19 -37.84
N ILE A 36 -27.37 -42.02 -36.80
CA ILE A 36 -27.20 -41.59 -35.40
C ILE A 36 -25.81 -41.00 -35.19
N VAL A 37 -24.75 -41.65 -35.69
CA VAL A 37 -23.38 -41.15 -35.59
C VAL A 37 -23.21 -39.84 -36.36
N SER A 38 -23.81 -39.72 -37.55
CA SER A 38 -23.75 -38.49 -38.35
C SER A 38 -24.50 -37.33 -37.68
N VAL A 39 -25.66 -37.59 -37.08
CA VAL A 39 -26.44 -36.60 -36.32
C VAL A 39 -25.71 -36.20 -35.04
N ALA A 40 -25.11 -37.15 -34.32
CA ALA A 40 -24.30 -36.86 -33.13
C ALA A 40 -23.05 -36.04 -33.48
N ALA A 41 -22.35 -36.37 -34.57
CA ALA A 41 -21.22 -35.60 -35.07
C ALA A 41 -21.65 -34.19 -35.48
N LEU A 42 -22.78 -34.05 -36.18
CA LEU A 42 -23.35 -32.75 -36.53
C LEU A 42 -23.72 -31.95 -35.28
N PHE A 43 -24.29 -32.59 -34.26
CA PHE A 43 -24.65 -31.93 -33.00
C PHE A 43 -23.41 -31.44 -32.25
N VAL A 44 -22.31 -32.20 -32.24
CA VAL A 44 -21.01 -31.77 -31.67
C VAL A 44 -20.46 -30.56 -32.44
N VAL A 45 -20.50 -30.58 -33.77
CA VAL A 45 -20.04 -29.45 -34.60
C VAL A 45 -20.91 -28.20 -34.37
N VAL A 46 -22.23 -28.34 -34.29
CA VAL A 46 -23.15 -27.22 -34.09
C VAL A 46 -23.05 -26.63 -32.69
N THR A 47 -22.83 -27.45 -31.66
CA THR A 47 -22.69 -26.99 -30.27
C THR A 47 -21.34 -26.37 -29.96
N GLN A 48 -20.26 -26.78 -30.65
CA GLN A 48 -18.95 -26.12 -30.52
C GLN A 48 -18.89 -24.74 -31.18
N VAL A 49 -19.77 -24.43 -32.14
CA VAL A 49 -19.79 -23.14 -32.85
C VAL A 49 -20.48 -22.03 -32.04
N MET A 50 -21.17 -22.35 -30.94
CA MET A 50 -21.91 -21.38 -30.12
C MET A 50 -21.15 -20.87 -28.87
N ALA A 51 -19.90 -21.29 -28.66
CA ALA A 51 -19.03 -20.64 -27.70
C ALA A 51 -18.47 -19.36 -28.34
N ASP A 52 -19.27 -18.30 -28.33
CA ASP A 52 -18.82 -16.97 -28.74
C ASP A 52 -17.58 -16.63 -27.89
N GLU A 53 -16.40 -16.55 -28.52
CA GLU A 53 -15.24 -15.98 -27.86
C GLU A 53 -15.70 -14.58 -27.42
N ARG A 54 -15.81 -14.34 -26.10
CA ARG A 54 -16.02 -12.99 -25.60
C ARG A 54 -14.81 -12.17 -26.04
N HIS A 55 -14.93 -11.55 -27.21
CA HIS A 55 -13.90 -10.76 -27.85
C HIS A 55 -13.53 -9.61 -26.91
N GLY A 56 -12.23 -9.45 -26.64
CA GLY A 56 -11.70 -8.41 -25.74
C GLY A 56 -11.76 -6.98 -26.29
N ASP A 57 -12.45 -6.74 -27.41
CA ASP A 57 -12.55 -5.45 -28.08
C ASP A 57 -13.95 -5.22 -28.70
N VAL A 58 -15.01 -5.36 -27.91
CA VAL A 58 -16.40 -5.10 -28.35
C VAL A 58 -16.59 -3.69 -28.94
N ASP A 59 -15.73 -2.75 -28.56
CA ASP A 59 -15.77 -1.35 -29.00
C ASP A 59 -14.90 -1.07 -30.24
N GLY A 60 -14.09 -2.03 -30.70
CA GLY A 60 -13.16 -1.87 -31.82
C GLY A 60 -11.96 -0.94 -31.56
N CYS A 61 -11.71 -0.55 -30.31
CA CYS A 61 -10.66 0.38 -29.93
C CYS A 61 -9.26 -0.23 -30.11
N LEU A 62 -9.08 -1.50 -29.75
CA LEU A 62 -7.80 -2.19 -29.85
C LEU A 62 -7.39 -2.45 -31.31
N SER A 63 -8.32 -2.40 -32.26
CA SER A 63 -7.99 -2.49 -33.70
C SER A 63 -6.95 -1.47 -34.15
N CYS A 64 -6.97 -0.26 -33.57
CA CYS A 64 -5.96 0.77 -33.79
C CYS A 64 -4.99 0.87 -32.61
N HIS A 65 -5.51 0.87 -31.38
CA HIS A 65 -4.68 1.12 -30.20
C HIS A 65 -3.73 -0.03 -29.86
N ALA A 66 -3.96 -1.26 -30.33
CA ALA A 66 -3.01 -2.35 -30.13
C ALA A 66 -1.78 -2.28 -31.06
N LEU A 67 -1.76 -1.35 -32.03
CA LEU A 67 -0.64 -1.19 -32.96
C LEU A 67 0.61 -0.72 -32.20
N PRO A 68 1.74 -1.46 -32.26
CA PRO A 68 2.99 -1.01 -31.68
C PRO A 68 3.47 0.29 -32.33
N GLY A 69 3.85 1.27 -31.50
CA GLY A 69 4.39 2.54 -32.01
C GLY A 69 3.35 3.51 -32.58
N LEU A 70 2.06 3.31 -32.30
CA LEU A 70 1.03 4.31 -32.57
C LEU A 70 1.34 5.59 -31.78
N GLN A 71 1.80 6.61 -32.50
CA GLN A 71 2.26 7.87 -31.93
C GLN A 71 1.60 9.05 -32.66
N TYR A 72 1.44 10.15 -31.94
CA TYR A 72 0.98 11.43 -32.50
C TYR A 72 1.69 12.59 -31.82
N VAL A 73 1.81 13.72 -32.51
CA VAL A 73 2.30 14.96 -31.90
C VAL A 73 1.10 15.78 -31.45
N ASP A 74 1.06 16.18 -30.19
CA ASP A 74 -0.03 17.01 -29.68
C ASP A 74 0.10 18.48 -30.11
N LYS A 75 -0.87 19.32 -29.70
CA LYS A 75 -0.89 20.75 -30.03
C LYS A 75 0.30 21.53 -29.45
N GLN A 76 1.01 20.95 -28.48
CA GLN A 76 2.17 21.52 -27.82
C GLN A 76 3.49 21.03 -28.43
N GLY A 77 3.44 20.23 -29.51
CA GLY A 77 4.64 19.68 -30.15
C GLY A 77 5.23 18.48 -29.40
N VAL A 78 4.53 17.93 -28.41
CA VAL A 78 5.02 16.80 -27.61
C VAL A 78 4.61 15.49 -28.28
N LEU A 79 5.57 14.58 -28.46
CA LEU A 79 5.32 13.23 -28.94
C LEU A 79 4.52 12.43 -27.89
N ARG A 80 3.39 11.88 -28.30
CA ARG A 80 2.47 11.07 -27.48
C ARG A 80 2.40 9.67 -28.04
N VAL A 81 2.36 8.69 -27.14
CA VAL A 81 2.09 7.29 -27.47
C VAL A 81 0.61 7.00 -27.20
N ALA A 82 -0.07 6.49 -28.21
CA ALA A 82 -1.45 6.01 -28.12
C ALA A 82 -1.56 4.48 -28.16
N SER A 83 -0.43 3.77 -28.29
CA SER A 83 -0.41 2.30 -28.18
C SER A 83 -0.84 1.81 -26.80
N ILE A 84 -1.64 0.75 -26.78
CA ILE A 84 -2.03 -0.04 -25.63
C ILE A 84 -1.50 -1.46 -25.85
N ASP A 85 -0.76 -1.98 -24.90
CA ASP A 85 -0.45 -3.41 -24.90
C ASP A 85 -1.72 -4.18 -24.54
N ALA A 86 -2.31 -4.85 -25.53
CA ALA A 86 -3.56 -5.58 -25.36
C ALA A 86 -3.43 -6.71 -24.31
N SER A 87 -2.29 -7.41 -24.28
CA SER A 87 -2.05 -8.49 -23.32
C SER A 87 -1.97 -7.96 -21.89
N HIS A 88 -1.31 -6.82 -21.69
CA HIS A 88 -1.22 -6.15 -20.41
C HIS A 88 -2.58 -5.61 -19.95
N TYR A 89 -3.33 -4.95 -20.86
CA TYR A 89 -4.66 -4.42 -20.54
C TYR A 89 -5.64 -5.53 -20.14
N LEU A 90 -5.73 -6.60 -20.94
CA LEU A 90 -6.61 -7.74 -20.67
C LEU A 90 -6.26 -8.47 -19.37
N SER A 91 -4.99 -8.36 -18.93
CA SER A 91 -4.49 -8.89 -17.66
C SER A 91 -4.62 -7.91 -16.49
N SER A 92 -5.20 -6.73 -16.70
CA SER A 92 -5.44 -5.73 -15.64
C SER A 92 -6.83 -5.89 -15.02
N LEU A 93 -7.09 -5.15 -13.93
CA LEU A 93 -8.41 -5.14 -13.28
C LEU A 93 -9.54 -4.58 -14.16
N HIS A 94 -9.19 -3.74 -15.13
CA HIS A 94 -10.14 -3.16 -16.07
C HIS A 94 -10.20 -3.93 -17.39
N GLY A 95 -9.42 -5.00 -17.56
CA GLY A 95 -9.35 -5.77 -18.81
C GLY A 95 -10.67 -6.44 -19.22
N SER A 96 -11.60 -6.61 -18.28
CA SER A 96 -12.96 -7.12 -18.52
C SER A 96 -13.99 -6.01 -18.76
N VAL A 97 -13.57 -4.74 -18.72
CA VAL A 97 -14.45 -3.57 -18.90
C VAL A 97 -14.27 -3.05 -20.34
N PRO A 98 -15.36 -2.90 -21.11
CA PRO A 98 -15.31 -2.25 -22.42
C PRO A 98 -14.71 -0.84 -22.34
N CYS A 99 -13.96 -0.42 -23.35
CA CYS A 99 -13.31 0.88 -23.36
C CYS A 99 -14.33 2.02 -23.24
N LYS A 100 -15.49 1.91 -23.90
CA LYS A 100 -16.54 2.93 -23.94
C LYS A 100 -17.35 3.04 -22.64
N ASP A 101 -17.26 2.07 -21.73
CA ASP A 101 -17.87 2.18 -20.39
C ASP A 101 -17.24 3.32 -19.58
N CYS A 102 -15.95 3.57 -19.81
CA CYS A 102 -15.20 4.68 -19.24
C CYS A 102 -15.07 5.85 -20.23
N HIS A 103 -14.72 5.58 -21.49
CA HIS A 103 -14.49 6.57 -22.55
C HIS A 103 -15.78 6.94 -23.31
N ARG A 104 -16.79 7.41 -22.58
CA ARG A 104 -18.17 7.59 -23.10
C ARG A 104 -18.34 8.68 -24.15
N LYS A 105 -17.41 9.63 -24.21
CA LYS A 105 -17.50 10.80 -25.10
C LYS A 105 -16.85 10.56 -26.46
N ILE A 106 -16.28 9.38 -26.70
CA ILE A 106 -15.71 9.00 -27.99
C ILE A 106 -16.84 8.62 -28.96
N ARG A 107 -16.94 9.36 -30.07
CA ARG A 107 -17.97 9.17 -31.12
C ARG A 107 -17.38 8.95 -32.51
N ASP A 108 -16.22 9.53 -32.77
CA ASP A 108 -15.58 9.56 -34.08
C ASP A 108 -14.11 9.12 -33.97
N TYR A 109 -13.58 8.49 -35.01
CA TYR A 109 -12.17 8.08 -35.09
C TYR A 109 -11.52 8.66 -36.35
N PRO A 110 -10.29 9.23 -36.28
CA PRO A 110 -9.48 9.47 -35.07
C PRO A 110 -10.17 10.43 -34.09
N HIS A 111 -10.19 10.07 -32.81
CA HIS A 111 -10.86 10.89 -31.80
C HIS A 111 -9.91 11.97 -31.27
N ARG A 112 -10.48 13.09 -30.82
CA ARG A 112 -9.72 14.11 -30.10
C ARG A 112 -9.41 13.64 -28.68
N ALA A 113 -8.28 14.11 -28.11
CA ALA A 113 -7.87 13.73 -26.76
C ALA A 113 -8.87 14.16 -25.68
N GLU A 114 -9.56 15.30 -25.88
CA GLU A 114 -10.53 15.81 -24.93
C GLU A 114 -11.79 14.91 -24.84
N ASN A 115 -12.09 14.17 -25.91
CA ASN A 115 -13.21 13.22 -25.94
C ASN A 115 -12.87 11.89 -25.25
N GLY A 116 -11.59 11.62 -24.99
CA GLY A 116 -11.11 10.44 -24.27
C GLY A 116 -11.12 10.60 -22.75
N GLU A 117 -11.88 11.55 -22.22
CA GLU A 117 -12.00 11.78 -20.78
C GLU A 117 -12.63 10.57 -20.07
N VAL A 118 -12.06 10.19 -18.92
CA VAL A 118 -12.62 9.18 -18.02
C VAL A 118 -13.01 9.78 -16.67
N ASP A 119 -14.10 9.28 -16.11
CA ASP A 119 -14.54 9.56 -14.75
C ASP A 119 -14.60 8.25 -13.96
N CYS A 120 -13.72 8.11 -12.96
CA CYS A 120 -13.62 6.90 -12.14
C CYS A 120 -14.89 6.67 -11.29
N ALA A 121 -15.69 7.71 -11.02
CA ALA A 121 -16.96 7.60 -10.31
C ALA A 121 -18.12 7.14 -11.22
N ALA A 122 -17.92 7.11 -12.54
CA ALA A 122 -18.94 6.64 -13.46
C ALA A 122 -19.23 5.14 -13.24
N SER A 123 -20.50 4.76 -13.34
CA SER A 123 -20.91 3.37 -13.12
C SER A 123 -20.54 2.48 -14.31
N CYS A 124 -19.76 1.43 -14.08
CA CYS A 124 -19.38 0.44 -15.09
C CYS A 124 -20.33 -0.76 -15.06
N HIS A 125 -20.58 -1.38 -16.22
CA HIS A 125 -21.42 -2.57 -16.32
C HIS A 125 -20.53 -3.81 -16.46
N VAL A 126 -20.53 -4.65 -15.43
CA VAL A 126 -20.12 -6.06 -15.55
C VAL A 126 -21.41 -6.84 -15.43
N GLU A 127 -21.93 -7.33 -16.55
CA GLU A 127 -23.02 -8.31 -16.49
C GLU A 127 -22.45 -9.62 -15.95
N GLU A 128 -23.03 -10.00 -14.81
CA GLU A 128 -22.95 -11.25 -14.04
C GLU A 128 -21.61 -11.95 -13.75
N PRO A 129 -21.42 -12.39 -12.49
CA PRO A 129 -22.43 -12.55 -11.42
C PRO A 129 -22.37 -11.39 -10.40
N SER A 130 -22.93 -10.23 -10.74
CA SER A 130 -23.17 -9.11 -9.83
C SER A 130 -24.65 -8.75 -9.94
N GLY A 131 -25.37 -8.74 -8.81
CA GLY A 131 -26.84 -8.73 -8.72
C GLY A 131 -27.54 -7.48 -9.29
N GLY A 132 -27.43 -7.26 -10.60
CA GLY A 132 -28.14 -6.25 -11.38
C GLY A 132 -27.76 -4.79 -11.09
N LYS A 133 -26.83 -4.53 -10.17
CA LYS A 133 -26.38 -3.16 -9.83
C LYS A 133 -25.05 -2.86 -10.53
N PRO A 134 -24.93 -1.74 -11.26
CA PRO A 134 -23.69 -1.36 -11.90
C PRO A 134 -22.65 -1.00 -10.82
N TYR A 135 -21.41 -1.45 -11.02
CA TYR A 135 -20.31 -1.16 -10.13
C TYR A 135 -19.87 0.31 -10.29
N THR A 136 -19.49 0.99 -9.22
CA THR A 136 -19.03 2.39 -9.27
C THR A 136 -18.09 2.69 -8.12
N HIS A 137 -17.06 3.51 -8.37
CA HIS A 137 -16.23 4.07 -7.29
C HIS A 137 -16.86 5.29 -6.61
N LYS A 138 -18.12 5.65 -6.89
CA LYS A 138 -18.76 6.85 -6.35
C LYS A 138 -18.56 7.01 -4.84
N ALA A 139 -18.84 5.96 -4.06
CA ALA A 139 -18.67 6.02 -2.60
C ALA A 139 -17.21 6.32 -2.18
N VAL A 140 -16.23 5.71 -2.86
CA VAL A 140 -14.80 5.96 -2.65
C VAL A 140 -14.44 7.40 -3.03
N THR A 141 -14.93 7.90 -4.17
CA THR A 141 -14.65 9.27 -4.61
C THR A 141 -15.25 10.31 -3.67
N GLU A 142 -16.43 10.06 -3.10
CA GLU A 142 -17.03 10.95 -2.10
C GLU A 142 -16.27 10.92 -0.76
N GLU A 143 -15.68 9.79 -0.38
CA GLU A 143 -14.77 9.73 0.76
C GLU A 143 -13.47 10.50 0.48
N PHE A 144 -12.85 10.28 -0.68
CA PHE A 144 -11.62 10.95 -1.10
C PHE A 144 -11.78 12.47 -1.17
N LYS A 145 -12.91 12.99 -1.68
CA LYS A 145 -13.20 14.43 -1.73
C LYS A 145 -13.20 15.09 -0.35
N LYS A 146 -13.51 14.32 0.70
CA LYS A 146 -13.50 14.81 2.09
C LYS A 146 -12.11 14.74 2.73
N SER A 147 -11.12 14.17 2.05
CA SER A 147 -9.73 14.11 2.50
C SER A 147 -8.97 15.41 2.22
N VAL A 148 -7.79 15.58 2.81
CA VAL A 148 -6.88 16.69 2.53
C VAL A 148 -6.39 16.69 1.08
N HIS A 149 -6.30 15.51 0.46
CA HIS A 149 -5.95 15.35 -0.95
C HIS A 149 -7.15 15.62 -1.88
N GLY A 150 -8.37 15.62 -1.35
CA GLY A 150 -9.61 15.79 -2.12
C GLY A 150 -9.76 17.15 -2.81
N LYS A 151 -9.00 18.16 -2.38
CA LYS A 151 -8.88 19.46 -3.07
C LYS A 151 -8.14 19.35 -4.41
N GLY A 152 -7.40 18.26 -4.63
CA GLY A 152 -6.66 17.98 -5.85
C GLY A 152 -7.53 17.49 -7.00
N TRP A 153 -6.85 17.06 -8.06
CA TRP A 153 -7.50 16.64 -9.28
C TRP A 153 -8.26 15.31 -9.11
N SER A 154 -9.58 15.32 -9.34
CA SER A 154 -10.45 14.13 -9.15
C SER A 154 -11.32 13.73 -10.35
N LYS A 155 -11.35 14.53 -11.43
CA LYS A 155 -12.18 14.29 -12.63
C LYS A 155 -11.54 14.91 -13.87
N GLY A 156 -11.92 14.52 -15.07
CA GLY A 156 -11.32 15.11 -16.27
C GLY A 156 -10.02 14.44 -16.70
N PHE A 157 -9.83 13.18 -16.34
CA PHE A 157 -8.60 12.46 -16.67
C PHE A 157 -8.58 12.12 -18.16
N THR A 158 -7.55 12.57 -18.87
CA THR A 158 -7.31 12.22 -20.28
C THR A 158 -5.86 11.76 -20.44
N ALA A 159 -5.55 11.06 -21.52
CA ALA A 159 -4.16 10.70 -21.82
C ALA A 159 -3.27 11.95 -21.97
N ALA A 160 -3.78 13.01 -22.60
CA ALA A 160 -3.03 14.24 -22.90
C ALA A 160 -2.63 15.02 -21.64
N ASN A 161 -3.40 14.91 -20.57
CA ASN A 161 -3.20 15.73 -19.37
C ASN A 161 -2.48 14.97 -18.24
N ARG A 162 -2.03 13.74 -18.49
CA ARG A 162 -1.29 12.92 -17.52
C ARG A 162 0.01 13.55 -17.05
N GLN A 163 0.72 14.26 -17.93
CA GLN A 163 1.98 14.92 -17.56
C GLN A 163 1.77 16.15 -16.67
N ARG A 164 0.67 16.88 -16.85
CA ARG A 164 0.34 18.04 -16.01
C ARG A 164 0.16 17.67 -14.54
N GLU A 165 -0.32 16.46 -14.29
CA GLU A 165 -0.40 15.90 -12.93
C GLU A 165 0.97 15.71 -12.26
N ALA A 166 2.03 15.51 -13.06
CA ALA A 166 3.38 15.39 -12.53
C ALA A 166 4.06 16.74 -12.31
N SER A 167 3.77 17.75 -13.14
CA SER A 167 4.45 19.04 -13.13
C SER A 167 3.71 20.16 -12.39
N ASP A 168 2.39 20.19 -12.44
CA ASP A 168 1.59 21.38 -12.07
C ASP A 168 0.83 21.16 -10.74
N GLU A 169 0.67 19.91 -10.30
CA GLU A 169 -0.20 19.55 -9.19
C GLU A 169 0.61 19.07 -7.98
N ALA A 170 0.46 19.79 -6.86
CA ALA A 170 1.05 19.41 -5.58
C ALA A 170 0.32 18.20 -4.96
N LEU A 171 -1.00 18.16 -5.09
CA LEU A 171 -1.86 17.12 -4.53
C LEU A 171 -1.98 15.91 -5.49
N PRO A 172 -2.03 14.68 -4.96
CA PRO A 172 -2.16 13.49 -5.79
C PRO A 172 -3.58 13.36 -6.38
N SER A 173 -3.67 12.83 -7.60
CA SER A 173 -4.94 12.39 -8.19
C SER A 173 -5.16 10.88 -8.01
N CYS A 174 -6.34 10.40 -8.41
CA CYS A 174 -6.64 8.96 -8.48
C CYS A 174 -5.57 8.17 -9.26
N ARG A 175 -5.03 8.72 -10.36
CA ARG A 175 -4.05 8.04 -11.22
C ARG A 175 -2.65 7.95 -10.61
N LYS A 176 -2.30 8.88 -9.73
CA LYS A 176 -1.02 8.87 -8.99
C LYS A 176 -1.00 7.70 -8.02
N CYS A 177 -2.13 7.48 -7.34
CA CYS A 177 -2.25 6.41 -6.34
C CYS A 177 -2.59 5.06 -6.97
N HIS A 178 -3.46 5.02 -7.98
CA HIS A 178 -3.91 3.78 -8.62
C HIS A 178 -3.27 3.60 -10.01
N PRO A 179 -2.10 2.94 -10.10
CA PRO A 179 -1.56 2.52 -11.39
C PRO A 179 -2.38 1.34 -11.96
N ASN A 180 -2.56 1.33 -13.28
CA ASN A 180 -3.19 0.20 -13.97
C ASN A 180 -2.17 -0.92 -14.19
N GLU A 181 -1.78 -1.60 -13.12
CA GLU A 181 -0.88 -2.76 -13.19
C GLU A 181 -1.69 -4.06 -13.25
N LEU A 182 -0.97 -5.15 -13.50
CA LEU A 182 -1.50 -6.51 -13.60
C LEU A 182 -2.40 -6.91 -12.42
N TYR A 183 -3.28 -7.88 -12.70
CA TYR A 183 -4.21 -8.47 -11.74
C TYR A 183 -3.49 -9.01 -10.49
N ILE A 184 -2.37 -9.69 -10.73
CA ILE A 184 -1.46 -10.24 -9.73
C ILE A 184 -0.13 -9.49 -9.84
N GLY A 185 0.34 -8.93 -8.73
CA GLY A 185 1.62 -8.24 -8.69
C GLY A 185 2.77 -9.20 -9.00
N ALA A 186 3.85 -8.69 -9.60
CA ALA A 186 5.01 -9.52 -9.96
C ALA A 186 5.60 -10.28 -8.76
N LYS A 187 5.53 -9.70 -7.56
CA LYS A 187 5.99 -10.32 -6.31
C LYS A 187 5.15 -11.52 -5.87
N ASP A 188 3.86 -11.51 -6.18
CA ASP A 188 2.90 -12.54 -5.77
C ASP A 188 2.72 -13.61 -6.85
N LEU A 189 3.20 -13.34 -8.06
CA LEU A 189 3.07 -14.24 -9.20
C LEU A 189 3.67 -15.64 -8.97
N PRO A 190 4.83 -15.82 -8.31
CA PRO A 190 5.34 -17.15 -7.99
C PRO A 190 4.39 -17.94 -7.09
N ARG A 191 3.94 -17.31 -5.99
CA ARG A 191 2.98 -17.92 -5.07
C ARG A 191 1.65 -18.21 -5.75
N PHE A 192 1.16 -17.29 -6.56
CA PHE A 192 -0.04 -17.50 -7.37
C PHE A 192 0.11 -18.75 -8.26
N ARG A 193 1.24 -18.88 -8.96
CA ARG A 193 1.48 -20.05 -9.82
C ARG A 193 1.57 -21.35 -9.03
N GLU A 194 2.15 -21.32 -7.84
CA GLU A 194 2.25 -22.47 -6.95
C GLU A 194 0.88 -22.88 -6.40
N ASP A 195 0.18 -21.95 -5.75
CA ASP A 195 -1.13 -22.16 -5.13
C ASP A 195 -2.19 -22.54 -6.18
N PHE A 196 -2.01 -22.17 -7.45
CA PHE A 196 -2.98 -22.37 -8.54
C PHE A 196 -2.44 -23.17 -9.74
N ASN A 197 -1.42 -24.01 -9.54
CA ASN A 197 -0.83 -24.85 -10.59
C ASN A 197 -1.80 -25.89 -11.21
N HIS A 198 -2.96 -26.10 -10.58
CA HIS A 198 -3.99 -27.05 -10.97
C HIS A 198 -5.28 -26.36 -11.45
N LEU A 199 -5.28 -25.02 -11.63
CA LEU A 199 -6.45 -24.28 -12.09
C LEU A 199 -6.99 -24.83 -13.41
N GLU A 200 -6.09 -25.15 -14.34
CA GLU A 200 -6.46 -25.69 -15.66
C GLU A 200 -7.01 -27.12 -15.56
N THR A 201 -6.57 -27.92 -14.59
CA THR A 201 -7.03 -29.31 -14.44
C THR A 201 -8.34 -29.40 -13.65
N GLU A 202 -8.47 -28.67 -12.55
CA GLU A 202 -9.64 -28.74 -11.67
C GLU A 202 -10.80 -27.87 -12.16
N CYS A 203 -10.51 -26.66 -12.65
CA CYS A 203 -11.54 -25.76 -13.16
C CYS A 203 -11.67 -25.83 -14.68
N GLY A 204 -10.55 -26.01 -15.40
CA GLY A 204 -10.53 -26.06 -16.87
C GLY A 204 -11.22 -27.28 -17.49
N GLY A 205 -11.49 -28.32 -16.70
CA GLY A 205 -12.33 -29.46 -17.12
C GLY A 205 -13.77 -29.05 -17.48
N CYS A 206 -14.30 -28.03 -16.81
CA CYS A 206 -15.65 -27.48 -17.06
C CYS A 206 -15.62 -26.08 -17.67
N HIS A 207 -14.60 -25.27 -17.34
CA HIS A 207 -14.51 -23.88 -17.74
C HIS A 207 -13.35 -23.64 -18.71
N GLN A 208 -13.68 -23.58 -20.01
CA GLN A 208 -12.69 -23.50 -21.08
C GLN A 208 -12.49 -22.07 -21.58
N GLY A 209 -11.33 -21.81 -22.20
CA GLY A 209 -11.01 -20.55 -22.87
C GLY A 209 -10.03 -19.66 -22.10
N LYS A 210 -9.12 -19.02 -22.86
CA LYS A 210 -8.05 -18.16 -22.29
C LYS A 210 -8.61 -17.00 -21.48
N VAL A 211 -9.71 -16.39 -21.93
CA VAL A 211 -10.34 -15.25 -21.26
C VAL A 211 -10.92 -15.64 -19.90
N TRP A 212 -11.61 -16.79 -19.81
CA TRP A 212 -12.19 -17.25 -18.54
C TRP A 212 -11.09 -17.58 -17.53
N MET A 213 -10.07 -18.37 -17.91
CA MET A 213 -8.99 -18.74 -17.00
C MET A 213 -8.17 -17.53 -16.54
N SER A 214 -7.98 -16.54 -17.41
CA SER A 214 -7.18 -15.34 -17.08
C SER A 214 -7.96 -14.31 -16.25
N GLN A 215 -9.20 -13.99 -16.64
CA GLN A 215 -9.96 -12.90 -16.00
C GLN A 215 -10.79 -13.39 -14.82
N PHE A 216 -11.57 -14.46 -15.01
CA PHE A 216 -12.46 -14.96 -13.96
C PHE A 216 -11.71 -15.82 -12.95
N GLY A 217 -10.83 -16.70 -13.44
CA GLY A 217 -9.83 -17.37 -12.61
C GLY A 217 -9.03 -16.32 -11.83
N GLY A 218 -8.36 -15.38 -12.50
CA GLY A 218 -7.66 -14.28 -11.86
C GLY A 218 -8.49 -13.55 -10.78
N HIS A 219 -9.75 -13.23 -11.04
CA HIS A 219 -10.67 -12.58 -10.10
C HIS A 219 -10.90 -13.35 -8.81
N ILE A 220 -11.26 -14.63 -8.94
CA ILE A 220 -11.46 -15.52 -7.80
C ILE A 220 -10.15 -15.66 -7.03
N LEU A 221 -9.07 -15.95 -7.74
CA LEU A 221 -7.79 -16.32 -7.16
C LEU A 221 -7.09 -15.16 -6.45
N ARG A 222 -7.20 -13.92 -6.95
CA ARG A 222 -6.73 -12.74 -6.23
C ARG A 222 -7.38 -12.61 -4.86
N ARG A 223 -8.65 -12.97 -4.73
CA ARG A 223 -9.40 -12.88 -3.47
C ARG A 223 -8.85 -13.85 -2.41
N PHE A 224 -8.17 -14.91 -2.84
CA PHE A 224 -7.50 -15.87 -1.96
C PHE A 224 -6.08 -15.44 -1.55
N LEU A 225 -5.38 -14.64 -2.36
CA LEU A 225 -4.04 -14.13 -2.04
C LEU A 225 -4.04 -12.93 -1.09
N GLY A 226 -5.22 -12.39 -0.75
CA GLY A 226 -5.36 -11.27 0.19
C GLY A 226 -5.42 -9.91 -0.51
N SER A 227 -5.11 -8.84 0.24
CA SER A 227 -5.09 -7.48 -0.33
C SER A 227 -3.97 -7.36 -1.36
N ARG A 228 -4.25 -6.66 -2.47
CA ARG A 228 -3.25 -6.37 -3.50
C ARG A 228 -2.01 -5.66 -2.95
N TRP A 229 -2.22 -4.83 -1.94
CA TRP A 229 -1.16 -4.10 -1.27
C TRP A 229 -1.00 -4.60 0.15
N ASP A 230 0.23 -4.95 0.49
CA ASP A 230 0.64 -5.20 1.87
C ASP A 230 0.92 -3.85 2.57
N LYS A 231 1.19 -3.88 3.88
CA LYS A 231 1.41 -2.64 4.63
C LYS A 231 2.67 -1.89 4.19
N ARG A 232 3.66 -2.58 3.61
CA ARG A 232 4.86 -1.95 3.05
C ARG A 232 4.57 -1.27 1.73
N ASP A 233 3.74 -1.86 0.88
CA ASP A 233 3.28 -1.22 -0.36
C ASP A 233 2.49 0.05 -0.05
N HIS A 234 1.61 0.01 0.96
CA HIS A 234 0.89 1.20 1.43
C HIS A 234 1.87 2.31 1.86
N ASN A 235 2.88 1.98 2.67
CA ASN A 235 3.88 2.95 3.08
C ASN A 235 4.71 3.47 1.91
N ARG A 236 5.09 2.61 0.97
CA ARG A 236 5.81 3.00 -0.23
C ARG A 236 5.01 4.01 -1.04
N LEU A 237 3.72 3.75 -1.26
CA LEU A 237 2.84 4.67 -1.97
C LEU A 237 2.80 6.06 -1.32
N CYS A 238 2.71 6.13 0.01
CA CYS A 238 2.75 7.41 0.72
C CYS A 238 4.12 8.08 0.57
N ASN A 239 5.20 7.31 0.74
CA ASN A 239 6.58 7.80 0.71
C ASN A 239 7.03 8.27 -0.67
N ASP A 240 6.42 7.80 -1.77
CA ASP A 240 6.68 8.30 -3.12
C ASP A 240 6.46 9.82 -3.23
N CYS A 241 5.67 10.42 -2.32
CA CYS A 241 5.57 11.86 -2.16
C CYS A 241 6.07 12.35 -0.79
N HIS A 242 5.63 11.73 0.31
CA HIS A 242 5.88 12.24 1.67
C HIS A 242 7.34 12.08 2.15
N ALA A 243 8.13 11.20 1.54
CA ALA A 243 9.57 11.12 1.81
C ALA A 243 10.42 12.01 0.89
N ASP A 244 9.80 12.68 -0.09
CA ASP A 244 10.47 13.70 -0.91
C ASP A 244 10.43 15.05 -0.17
N HIS A 245 11.52 15.35 0.52
CA HIS A 245 11.63 16.57 1.32
C HIS A 245 11.52 17.86 0.50
N GLN A 246 11.99 17.86 -0.75
CA GLN A 246 11.89 19.04 -1.60
C GLN A 246 10.45 19.29 -1.99
N ARG A 247 9.76 18.23 -2.45
CA ARG A 247 8.34 18.30 -2.79
C ARG A 247 7.47 18.67 -1.59
N MET A 248 7.72 18.09 -0.42
CA MET A 248 6.93 18.38 0.79
C MET A 248 7.17 19.79 1.34
N ALA A 249 8.38 20.35 1.18
CA ALA A 249 8.66 21.73 1.59
C ALA A 249 7.92 22.77 0.74
N GLU A 250 7.51 22.43 -0.48
CA GLU A 250 6.75 23.33 -1.35
C GLU A 250 5.26 23.40 -1.02
N VAL A 251 4.74 22.42 -0.27
CA VAL A 251 3.32 22.33 0.10
C VAL A 251 2.92 23.53 0.95
N GLU A 252 1.79 24.15 0.58
CA GLU A 252 1.17 25.22 1.35
C GLU A 252 -0.05 24.69 2.09
N ILE A 253 -0.08 24.91 3.40
CA ILE A 253 -1.17 24.50 4.28
C ILE A 253 -1.95 25.75 4.66
N GLU A 254 -3.25 25.71 4.42
CA GLU A 254 -4.18 26.76 4.80
C GLU A 254 -4.61 26.57 6.25
N ASN A 255 -4.38 27.58 7.09
CA ASN A 255 -4.87 27.59 8.45
C ASN A 255 -6.40 27.78 8.43
N PRO A 256 -7.19 26.89 9.05
CA PRO A 256 -8.65 26.92 8.95
C PRO A 256 -9.28 28.08 9.75
N GLU A 257 -8.60 28.61 10.77
CA GLU A 257 -9.10 29.71 11.60
C GLU A 257 -8.80 31.08 10.96
N THR A 258 -7.63 31.22 10.33
CA THR A 258 -7.17 32.50 9.76
C THR A 258 -7.31 32.59 8.25
N GLY A 259 -7.53 31.46 7.56
CA GLY A 259 -7.55 31.35 6.10
C GLY A 259 -6.19 31.61 5.42
N LYS A 260 -5.14 31.84 6.20
CA LYS A 260 -3.81 32.17 5.68
C LYS A 260 -3.10 30.89 5.25
N LYS A 261 -2.51 30.92 4.05
CA LYS A 261 -1.63 29.85 3.55
C LYS A 261 -0.21 30.06 4.04
N GLU A 262 0.36 29.03 4.63
CA GLU A 262 1.73 29.01 5.12
C GLU A 262 2.45 27.77 4.57
N LYS A 263 3.78 27.85 4.43
CA LYS A 263 4.57 26.70 4.01
C LYS A 263 4.50 25.61 5.08
N ALA A 264 4.53 24.35 4.64
CA ALA A 264 4.58 23.21 5.52
C ALA A 264 5.76 23.32 6.51
N SER A 265 5.53 22.92 7.75
CA SER A 265 6.57 22.92 8.80
C SER A 265 7.59 21.80 8.58
N ALA A 266 8.79 21.89 9.17
CA ALA A 266 9.75 20.78 9.09
C ALA A 266 9.18 19.47 9.67
N ARG A 267 8.30 19.56 10.67
CA ARG A 267 7.57 18.39 11.19
C ARG A 267 6.76 17.68 10.10
N PHE A 268 6.07 18.43 9.24
CA PHE A 268 5.33 17.84 8.11
C PHE A 268 6.29 17.24 7.08
N VAL A 269 7.37 17.96 6.74
CA VAL A 269 8.37 17.51 5.76
C VAL A 269 9.08 16.23 6.20
N LEU A 270 9.35 16.09 7.50
CA LEU A 270 10.07 14.97 8.10
C LEU A 270 9.14 13.91 8.73
N ALA A 271 7.85 13.95 8.42
CA ALA A 271 6.87 13.01 8.98
C ALA A 271 7.21 11.55 8.62
N SER A 272 7.49 11.26 7.36
CA SER A 272 7.88 9.91 6.93
C SER A 272 9.16 9.41 7.60
N ASP A 273 10.15 10.30 7.79
CA ASP A 273 11.42 9.98 8.44
C ASP A 273 11.24 9.63 9.91
N SER A 274 10.51 10.47 10.66
CA SER A 274 10.24 10.26 12.09
C SER A 274 9.39 9.00 12.33
N TYR A 275 8.35 8.79 11.53
CA TYR A 275 7.56 7.54 11.54
C TYR A 275 8.47 6.32 11.32
N SER A 276 9.44 6.42 10.41
CA SER A 276 10.37 5.32 10.15
C SER A 276 11.20 4.94 11.39
N MET A 277 11.40 5.85 12.34
CA MET A 277 12.15 5.57 13.57
C MET A 277 11.31 4.83 14.62
N THR A 278 9.99 4.83 14.49
CA THR A 278 9.07 4.12 15.38
C THR A 278 9.18 2.59 15.25
N LEU A 279 8.71 1.85 16.26
CA LEU A 279 8.65 0.39 16.18
C LEU A 279 7.77 -0.08 15.00
N HIS A 280 6.66 0.59 14.70
CA HIS A 280 5.80 0.27 13.57
C HIS A 280 6.56 0.32 12.24
N GLY A 281 7.25 1.43 11.98
CA GLY A 281 8.06 1.60 10.77
C GLY A 281 9.21 0.59 10.68
N ARG A 282 9.87 0.28 11.80
CA ARG A 282 10.98 -0.69 11.87
C ARG A 282 10.51 -2.12 11.61
N LEU A 283 9.36 -2.52 12.14
CA LEU A 283 8.75 -3.83 11.89
C LEU A 283 8.46 -4.01 10.40
N LEU A 284 7.79 -3.04 9.77
CA LEU A 284 7.47 -3.10 8.34
C LEU A 284 8.73 -3.11 7.47
N ARG A 285 9.76 -2.32 7.79
CA ARG A 285 11.06 -2.41 7.09
C ARG A 285 11.73 -3.78 7.21
N SER A 286 11.49 -4.47 8.32
CA SER A 286 12.01 -5.83 8.55
C SER A 286 11.12 -6.93 7.96
N GLY A 287 10.07 -6.56 7.21
CA GLY A 287 9.13 -7.52 6.61
C GLY A 287 8.10 -8.10 7.58
N VAL A 288 7.90 -7.47 8.74
CA VAL A 288 6.95 -7.93 9.75
C VAL A 288 5.65 -7.13 9.65
N GLU A 289 4.60 -7.74 9.09
CA GLU A 289 3.27 -7.15 8.84
C GLU A 289 2.48 -6.79 10.12
N ALA A 290 3.00 -7.14 11.30
CA ALA A 290 2.43 -6.71 12.58
C ALA A 290 2.61 -5.20 12.84
N GLY A 291 3.53 -4.52 12.14
CA GLY A 291 3.63 -3.06 12.21
C GLY A 291 2.40 -2.35 11.62
N ALA A 292 2.08 -1.15 12.11
CA ALA A 292 1.02 -0.31 11.54
C ALA A 292 1.55 0.51 10.36
N SER A 293 0.87 0.50 9.22
CA SER A 293 1.17 1.36 8.06
C SER A 293 0.62 2.77 8.24
N CYS A 294 1.01 3.71 7.37
CA CYS A 294 0.50 5.08 7.39
C CYS A 294 -1.04 5.11 7.36
N ILE A 295 -1.66 4.27 6.52
CA ILE A 295 -3.11 4.27 6.33
C ILE A 295 -3.86 3.65 7.52
N ASP A 296 -3.22 2.76 8.28
CA ASP A 296 -3.82 2.18 9.49
C ASP A 296 -4.01 3.23 10.60
N CYS A 297 -3.32 4.37 10.53
CA CYS A 297 -3.54 5.50 11.44
C CYS A 297 -4.34 6.63 10.78
N HIS A 298 -4.02 6.97 9.53
CA HIS A 298 -4.59 8.15 8.87
C HIS A 298 -5.97 7.91 8.22
N ALA A 299 -6.27 6.68 7.78
CA ALA A 299 -7.59 6.31 7.28
C ALA A 299 -7.91 4.82 7.55
N PRO A 300 -7.98 4.40 8.84
CA PRO A 300 -8.24 3.00 9.23
C PRO A 300 -9.64 2.50 8.86
N LYS A 301 -10.59 3.41 8.70
CA LYS A 301 -12.03 3.12 8.51
C LYS A 301 -12.45 3.43 7.06
N GLY A 302 -13.61 2.90 6.68
CA GLY A 302 -14.22 3.18 5.37
C GLY A 302 -13.46 2.53 4.21
N PHE A 303 -13.35 3.26 3.11
CA PHE A 303 -12.64 2.83 1.90
C PHE A 303 -11.15 3.19 1.92
N ARG A 304 -10.61 3.67 3.06
CA ARG A 304 -9.20 4.05 3.24
C ARG A 304 -8.74 5.19 2.32
N HIS A 305 -9.66 6.08 1.93
CA HIS A 305 -9.35 7.26 1.10
C HIS A 305 -9.59 8.57 1.85
N GLY A 306 -10.19 8.52 3.05
CA GLY A 306 -10.53 9.68 3.88
C GLY A 306 -9.40 10.16 4.80
N VAL A 307 -8.21 10.49 4.26
CA VAL A 307 -7.12 11.08 5.06
C VAL A 307 -7.46 12.52 5.43
N ARG A 308 -7.77 12.79 6.70
CA ARG A 308 -8.19 14.11 7.21
C ARG A 308 -7.07 14.81 7.98
N ARG A 309 -7.22 16.11 8.24
CA ARG A 309 -6.32 16.85 9.14
C ARG A 309 -6.56 16.42 10.57
N ASP A 310 -5.53 16.44 11.40
CA ASP A 310 -5.57 16.07 12.82
C ASP A 310 -6.44 17.00 13.69
N ASP A 311 -6.73 18.21 13.23
CA ASP A 311 -7.67 19.15 13.87
C ASP A 311 -9.15 18.91 13.49
N ASP A 312 -9.41 18.00 12.55
CA ASP A 312 -10.77 17.63 12.17
C ASP A 312 -11.31 16.59 13.18
N PRO A 313 -12.45 16.84 13.85
CA PRO A 313 -13.00 15.91 14.84
C PRO A 313 -13.34 14.53 14.30
N LEU A 314 -13.47 14.37 12.98
CA LEU A 314 -13.71 13.10 12.30
C LEU A 314 -12.42 12.40 11.83
N ALA A 315 -11.25 13.00 11.99
CA ALA A 315 -9.98 12.37 11.67
C ALA A 315 -9.63 11.26 12.66
N ALA A 316 -9.19 10.11 12.14
CA ALA A 316 -8.69 9.04 12.98
C ALA A 316 -7.48 9.45 13.84
N THR A 317 -6.72 10.45 13.37
CA THR A 317 -5.58 11.03 14.10
C THR A 317 -5.95 12.21 15.00
N HIS A 318 -7.24 12.57 15.12
CA HIS A 318 -7.68 13.59 16.07
C HIS A 318 -7.44 13.13 17.51
N ALA A 319 -7.08 14.04 18.41
CA ALA A 319 -6.74 13.73 19.81
C ALA A 319 -7.79 12.84 20.50
N ASP A 320 -9.07 13.15 20.31
CA ASP A 320 -10.19 12.40 20.88
C ASP A 320 -10.41 11.01 20.24
N GLN A 321 -9.82 10.75 19.06
CA GLN A 321 -9.93 9.48 18.35
C GLN A 321 -8.71 8.57 18.51
N LEU A 322 -7.58 9.09 19.01
CA LEU A 322 -6.31 8.35 19.10
C LEU A 322 -6.45 7.04 19.88
N ALA A 323 -7.24 7.02 20.95
CA ALA A 323 -7.49 5.80 21.72
C ALA A 323 -8.11 4.68 20.87
N GLU A 324 -9.05 5.02 19.99
CA GLU A 324 -9.67 4.06 19.08
C GLU A 324 -8.73 3.67 17.94
N THR A 325 -7.96 4.63 17.41
CA THR A 325 -7.00 4.39 16.33
C THR A 325 -5.84 3.52 16.79
N CYS A 326 -5.27 3.74 17.98
CA CYS A 326 -4.25 2.87 18.55
C CYS A 326 -4.78 1.47 18.85
N ALA A 327 -6.05 1.37 19.30
CA ALA A 327 -6.70 0.10 19.57
C ALA A 327 -7.27 -0.59 18.34
N SER A 328 -7.12 0.02 17.15
CA SER A 328 -7.56 -0.57 15.89
C SER A 328 -6.81 -1.88 15.61
N GLU A 329 -7.43 -2.75 14.82
CA GLU A 329 -6.86 -4.05 14.43
C GLU A 329 -6.50 -4.99 15.60
N GLY A 330 -6.96 -4.67 16.82
CA GLY A 330 -6.76 -5.51 18.01
C GLY A 330 -5.35 -5.46 18.62
N CYS A 331 -4.46 -4.59 18.15
CA CYS A 331 -3.06 -4.58 18.61
C CYS A 331 -2.89 -3.95 20.01
N HIS A 332 -3.45 -2.75 20.25
CA HIS A 332 -3.35 -2.06 21.54
C HIS A 332 -4.73 -1.89 22.20
N GLY A 333 -5.43 -2.99 22.49
CA GLY A 333 -6.76 -2.94 23.10
C GLY A 333 -6.85 -2.14 24.41
N PHE A 334 -5.73 -2.05 25.15
CA PHE A 334 -5.61 -1.25 26.38
C PHE A 334 -5.66 0.27 26.13
N ALA A 335 -5.44 0.76 24.91
CA ALA A 335 -5.41 2.19 24.59
C ALA A 335 -6.75 2.90 24.87
N ARG A 336 -7.87 2.17 24.85
CA ARG A 336 -9.20 2.69 25.21
C ARG A 336 -9.35 3.02 26.70
N HIS A 337 -8.45 2.54 27.56
CA HIS A 337 -8.53 2.77 28.98
C HIS A 337 -8.03 4.19 29.35
N PRO A 338 -8.78 5.00 30.12
CA PRO A 338 -8.41 6.39 30.43
C PRO A 338 -7.02 6.55 31.08
N LEU A 339 -6.58 5.57 31.86
CA LEU A 339 -5.25 5.57 32.49
C LEU A 339 -4.09 5.51 31.47
N ASN A 340 -4.36 5.12 30.23
CA ASN A 340 -3.36 5.02 29.17
C ASN A 340 -3.32 6.27 28.27
N ALA A 341 -3.85 7.41 28.73
CA ALA A 341 -3.80 8.69 28.02
C ALA A 341 -2.36 9.08 27.59
N GLY A 342 -1.36 8.79 28.43
CA GLY A 342 0.04 9.04 28.09
C GLY A 342 0.54 8.19 26.91
N PHE A 343 0.04 6.97 26.75
CA PHE A 343 0.38 6.09 25.63
C PHE A 343 -0.19 6.62 24.31
N VAL A 344 -1.49 6.98 24.29
CA VAL A 344 -2.16 7.45 23.07
C VAL A 344 -1.63 8.80 22.58
N ASN A 345 -1.10 9.62 23.49
CA ASN A 345 -0.46 10.90 23.17
C ASN A 345 1.00 10.76 22.74
N THR A 346 1.48 9.54 22.50
CA THR A 346 2.82 9.32 21.94
C THR A 346 2.85 9.88 20.53
N ASP A 347 3.72 10.86 20.32
CA ASP A 347 3.88 11.50 19.04
C ASP A 347 4.68 10.62 18.08
N LEU A 348 4.01 10.02 17.09
CA LEU A 348 4.65 9.16 16.09
C LEU A 348 5.39 9.93 14.98
N HIS A 349 5.30 11.26 14.99
CA HIS A 349 5.95 12.16 14.02
C HIS A 349 6.91 13.16 14.71
N ASP A 350 7.42 12.80 15.89
CA ASP A 350 8.36 13.65 16.62
C ASP A 350 9.71 13.69 15.89
N ILE A 351 10.11 14.91 15.50
CA ILE A 351 11.38 15.17 14.81
C ILE A 351 12.59 14.88 15.68
N ASP A 352 12.43 14.86 17.02
CA ASP A 352 13.50 14.50 17.95
C ASP A 352 13.93 13.03 17.81
N MET A 353 13.11 12.17 17.17
CA MET A 353 13.49 10.80 16.86
C MET A 353 14.50 10.71 15.71
N ILE A 354 14.67 11.78 14.93
CA ILE A 354 15.58 11.84 13.80
C ILE A 354 16.92 12.39 14.28
N VAL A 355 18.01 11.68 13.99
CA VAL A 355 19.36 12.14 14.31
C VAL A 355 19.62 13.48 13.60
N ALA A 356 20.20 14.46 14.31
CA ALA A 356 20.39 15.85 13.88
C ALA A 356 21.28 16.07 12.61
N THR A 357 21.61 15.01 11.88
CA THR A 357 22.36 15.03 10.61
C THR A 357 21.51 15.28 9.38
N SER A 358 20.17 15.42 9.51
CA SER A 358 19.35 15.81 8.38
C SER A 358 19.65 17.27 7.98
N HIS A 359 20.02 17.50 6.71
CA HIS A 359 20.31 18.82 6.16
C HIS A 359 19.07 19.73 6.03
N VAL A 360 17.90 19.24 6.44
CA VAL A 360 16.63 19.96 6.38
C VAL A 360 16.40 20.66 7.73
N ALA A 361 16.44 21.99 7.70
CA ALA A 361 16.10 22.90 8.79
C ALA A 361 16.80 22.61 10.15
N PRO A 362 18.14 22.78 10.23
CA PRO A 362 18.89 22.55 11.47
C PRO A 362 18.43 23.42 12.66
N LEU A 363 17.82 24.58 12.36
CA LEU A 363 17.34 25.60 13.31
C LEU A 363 15.82 25.78 13.26
N ASP A 364 15.04 24.75 12.89
CA ASP A 364 13.58 24.86 12.89
C ASP A 364 13.04 25.16 14.30
N ALA A 365 12.15 26.14 14.42
CA ALA A 365 11.55 26.54 15.69
C ALA A 365 10.73 25.43 16.36
N SER A 366 10.23 24.45 15.60
CA SER A 366 9.59 23.25 16.14
C SER A 366 10.55 22.40 16.99
N ARG A 367 11.88 22.46 16.79
CA ARG A 367 12.84 21.81 17.69
C ARG A 367 12.88 22.47 19.07
N LEU A 368 12.49 23.74 19.19
CA LEU A 368 12.42 24.46 20.48
C LEU A 368 11.18 24.09 21.32
N SER A 369 10.16 23.45 20.73
CA SER A 369 8.99 22.99 21.47
C SER A 369 9.21 21.63 22.16
N SER A 370 10.32 20.95 21.83
CA SER A 370 10.64 19.64 22.35
C SER A 370 10.99 19.62 23.83
N ASN A 371 10.80 18.47 24.47
CA ASN A 371 11.11 18.33 25.89
C ASN A 371 12.62 18.39 26.16
N TRP A 372 13.44 17.95 25.21
CA TRP A 372 14.90 18.05 25.31
C TRP A 372 15.40 19.48 25.16
N SER A 373 14.84 20.27 24.24
CA SER A 373 15.20 21.68 24.11
C SER A 373 14.76 22.50 25.32
N LYS A 374 13.58 22.22 25.89
CA LYS A 374 13.14 22.78 27.18
C LYS A 374 14.08 22.41 28.32
N ALA A 375 14.48 21.14 28.42
CA ALA A 375 15.43 20.69 29.43
C ALA A 375 16.80 21.39 29.28
N ILE A 376 17.30 21.53 28.05
CA ILE A 376 18.53 22.27 27.77
C ILE A 376 18.38 23.74 28.16
N MET A 377 17.27 24.40 27.84
CA MET A 377 17.03 25.81 28.24
C MET A 377 17.04 26.00 29.76
N VAL A 378 16.58 25.02 30.53
CA VAL A 378 16.63 25.06 32.01
C VAL A 378 18.03 24.74 32.54
N MET A 379 18.73 23.79 31.92
CA MET A 379 20.04 23.32 32.40
C MET A 379 21.19 24.22 31.96
N LEU A 380 21.10 24.88 30.80
CA LEU A 380 22.15 25.70 30.23
C LEU A 380 22.58 26.85 31.17
N PRO A 381 21.68 27.62 31.81
CA PRO A 381 22.06 28.63 32.79
C PRO A 381 22.81 28.03 33.99
N ILE A 382 22.37 26.86 34.47
CA ILE A 382 23.02 26.17 35.60
C ILE A 382 24.43 25.74 35.21
N VAL A 383 24.58 25.15 34.02
CA VAL A 383 25.88 24.73 33.48
C VAL A 383 26.79 25.93 33.24
N LEU A 384 26.27 27.05 32.75
CA LEU A 384 27.04 28.28 32.56
C LEU A 384 27.48 28.90 33.90
N VAL A 385 26.64 28.87 34.93
CA VAL A 385 27.01 29.36 36.27
C VAL A 385 28.05 28.45 36.92
N LEU A 386 27.87 27.13 36.88
CA LEU A 386 28.81 26.17 37.45
C LEU A 386 30.13 26.13 36.67
N GLY A 387 30.06 26.12 35.34
CA GLY A 387 31.21 26.15 34.45
C GLY A 387 31.97 27.47 34.55
N GLY A 388 31.25 28.59 34.55
CA GLY A 388 31.84 29.93 34.74
C GLY A 388 32.44 30.10 36.12
N GLY A 389 31.79 29.61 37.18
CA GLY A 389 32.32 29.59 38.54
C GLY A 389 33.57 28.72 38.68
N SER A 390 33.57 27.54 38.05
CA SER A 390 34.74 26.66 38.00
C SER A 390 35.91 27.30 37.23
N LEU A 391 35.63 27.94 36.09
CA LEU A 391 36.63 28.65 35.29
C LEU A 391 37.20 29.86 36.04
N LEU A 392 36.35 30.65 36.70
CA LEU A 392 36.77 31.76 37.57
C LEU A 392 37.61 31.28 38.75
N TRP A 393 37.25 30.15 39.36
CA TRP A 393 38.05 29.52 40.41
C TRP A 393 39.38 28.97 39.89
N LEU A 394 39.43 28.49 38.65
CA LEU A 394 40.65 27.99 38.03
C LEU A 394 41.61 29.13 37.64
N LEU A 395 41.08 30.26 37.18
CA LEU A 395 41.84 31.44 36.77
C LEU A 395 42.23 32.36 37.93
N PHE A 396 41.34 32.54 38.92
CA PHE A 396 41.49 33.52 40.00
C PHE A 396 41.38 32.91 41.41
N GLY A 397 41.12 31.61 41.52
CA GLY A 397 41.10 30.93 42.81
C GLY A 397 42.50 30.85 43.38
N ASN A 398 42.65 31.34 44.61
CA ASN A 398 43.89 31.19 45.36
C ASN A 398 44.21 29.69 45.50
N LYS A 399 45.32 29.25 44.90
CA LYS A 399 45.91 27.91 45.08
C LYS A 399 46.50 27.76 46.49
N ARG A 400 45.69 27.95 47.54
CA ARG A 400 46.08 27.51 48.87
C ARG A 400 45.97 26.00 48.89
N GLN A 401 47.07 25.31 49.22
CA GLN A 401 47.05 23.88 49.50
C GLN A 401 46.00 23.63 50.59
N SER A 402 44.84 23.10 50.19
CA SER A 402 43.83 22.67 51.14
C SER A 402 44.39 21.45 51.84
N VAL A 403 44.88 21.66 53.06
CA VAL A 403 45.16 20.53 53.95
C VAL A 403 43.79 19.95 54.30
N ILE A 404 43.41 18.87 53.62
CA ILE A 404 42.15 18.16 53.88
C ILE A 404 42.26 17.57 55.27
N PHE A 405 41.64 18.20 56.26
CA PHE A 405 41.48 17.60 57.58
C PHE A 405 40.24 16.71 57.53
N ALA A 406 40.44 15.39 57.60
CA ALA A 406 39.34 14.45 57.76
C ALA A 406 38.62 14.73 59.09
N VAL A 407 37.35 15.14 59.01
CA VAL A 407 36.53 15.52 60.16
C VAL A 407 36.24 14.32 61.07
N LEU A 408 36.22 13.11 60.52
CA LEU A 408 36.10 11.85 61.25
C LEU A 408 37.06 10.81 60.68
N GLY A 409 37.75 10.07 61.56
CA GLY A 409 38.55 8.90 61.22
C GLY A 409 40.00 9.16 60.74
N GLY A 410 40.36 10.38 60.37
CA GLY A 410 41.70 10.72 59.86
C GLY A 410 42.85 10.40 60.82
N ASP A 411 42.64 10.67 62.11
CA ASP A 411 43.65 10.43 63.15
C ASP A 411 43.92 8.93 63.36
N SER A 412 42.91 8.07 63.16
CA SER A 412 43.07 6.61 63.33
C SER A 412 43.87 6.00 62.18
N PHE A 413 43.62 6.44 60.95
CA PHE A 413 44.37 6.01 59.77
C PHE A 413 45.83 6.49 59.82
N GLN A 414 46.06 7.78 60.15
CA GLN A 414 47.42 8.32 60.28
C GLN A 414 48.24 7.59 61.37
N LYS A 415 47.58 7.19 62.47
CA LYS A 415 48.26 6.52 63.60
C LYS A 415 48.52 5.04 63.36
N ARG A 416 47.59 4.30 62.73
CA ARG A 416 47.71 2.84 62.52
C ARG A 416 48.43 2.45 61.24
N VAL A 417 48.28 3.23 60.17
CA VAL A 417 48.81 2.85 58.84
C VAL A 417 50.09 3.60 58.49
N ILE A 418 50.18 4.90 58.85
CA ILE A 418 51.31 5.76 58.46
C ILE A 418 52.34 5.94 59.60
N GLY A 419 52.00 5.54 60.84
CA GLY A 419 52.90 5.61 62.00
C GLY A 419 53.26 7.04 62.47
N ARG A 420 52.59 8.08 61.96
CA ARG A 420 52.83 9.47 62.38
C ARG A 420 52.11 9.79 63.69
N LYS A 421 52.82 10.40 64.65
CA LYS A 421 52.21 10.93 65.88
C LYS A 421 51.30 12.13 65.54
N PRO A 422 50.03 12.18 65.99
CA PRO A 422 49.15 13.29 65.71
C PRO A 422 49.71 14.58 66.35
N LYS A 423 49.78 15.68 65.57
CA LYS A 423 50.18 16.99 66.09
C LYS A 423 49.13 17.48 67.09
N LYS A 424 49.58 18.01 68.23
CA LYS A 424 48.73 18.57 69.31
C LYS A 424 47.64 19.47 68.71
N ARG A 425 46.37 19.17 69.01
CA ARG A 425 45.21 20.04 68.70
C ARG A 425 45.52 21.46 69.16
N ARG A 426 45.54 22.41 68.22
CA ARG A 426 45.69 23.85 68.51
C ARG A 426 44.41 24.28 69.24
N ARG A 427 44.52 24.69 70.51
CA ARG A 427 43.40 25.24 71.29
C ARG A 427 42.91 26.51 70.58
N TRP A 428 41.63 26.51 70.21
CA TRP A 428 40.93 27.72 69.77
C TRP A 428 40.85 28.70 70.96
N PRO A 429 41.16 30.00 70.81
CA PRO A 429 40.92 30.96 71.87
C PRO A 429 39.41 31.05 72.14
N ARG A 430 38.98 30.78 73.38
CA ARG A 430 37.66 31.19 73.88
C ARG A 430 37.79 32.60 74.44
N GLY A 431 36.90 33.51 74.01
CA GLY A 431 36.76 34.89 74.47
C GLY A 431 36.57 35.80 73.25
N GLN A 432 35.52 36.60 73.10
CA GLN A 432 34.73 37.33 74.09
C GLN A 432 33.24 37.28 73.76
N ALA A 433 32.43 36.90 74.75
CA ALA A 433 31.04 37.28 74.83
C ALA A 433 30.94 38.43 75.84
N GLY A 434 30.26 39.52 75.46
CA GLY A 434 29.77 40.57 76.35
C GLY A 434 30.59 41.86 76.39
N LYS A 435 30.06 42.94 75.78
CA LYS A 435 29.62 44.14 76.52
C LYS A 435 28.84 45.11 75.62
N GLU A 436 27.79 45.65 76.23
CA GLU A 436 26.86 46.67 75.79
C GLU A 436 27.52 48.01 75.46
N GLY A 437 26.81 48.88 74.74
CA GLY A 437 27.11 50.32 74.70
C GLY A 437 26.48 51.03 73.50
N GLY A 438 25.38 51.75 73.72
CA GLY A 438 24.60 52.41 72.68
C GLY A 438 25.03 53.83 72.29
N ARG A 439 24.20 54.40 71.39
CA ARG A 439 23.98 55.80 70.99
C ARG A 439 25.05 56.53 70.17
N ALA A 440 24.65 56.94 68.96
CA ALA A 440 24.08 58.27 68.73
C ALA A 440 22.82 58.14 67.87
#